data_AF-A0A0D8HR58-F1
#
_entry.id   AF-A0A0D8HR58-F1
#
_cell.length_a   1.000
_cell.length_b   1.000
_cell.length_c   1.000
_cell.angle_alpha   90.00
_cell.angle_beta   90.00
_cell.angle_gamma   90.00
#
_symmetry.space_group_name_H-M   'P 1'
#
loop_
_entity.id
_entity.type
_entity.pdbx_description
1 polymer ?
#
loop_
_entity_poly.entity_id
_entity_poly.type
_entity_poly.pdbx_seq_one_letter_code
_entity_poly.pdbx_strand_id
1 'polypeptide(L)'
;MTDVKHDPHEAGAVIDHFRSVDSAPADYAVDRPPSGTNGFLVTFAGLSIIAMCIRTLLIHSGLVHLPRDLVILSDGRGTVVFPLRLFLVMFFLTYAIHAYSNIWRRVFIGVSLLGKYALFCIVIDTLAWLLHEAGIISISVFGAQMISGLIALGIFPHTILRQAQLPPQGPLPLDPRIPLSAFLKLAGCLVFAIAGAAIALNVLYDLVEVLKSWAILGGIGAGVFLMQQLLAVSTAALGVRALKKSRRHEFSPPAAILVPAHNEAHDIEDTIVAVDKAAQTYPGQIHLYVVDNASTDSTHDVAERIIRECTNITGTVLDCPTPGKPLH
;
A
#
# COMPACT_ATOMS: atom_id res chain seq x y z
N MET A 1 -40.21 14.95 -16.14
CA MET A 1 -39.31 13.79 -16.14
C MET A 1 -38.75 13.67 -17.55
N THR A 2 -37.75 14.49 -17.86
CA THR A 2 -37.10 14.54 -19.17
C THR A 2 -35.99 13.50 -19.16
N ASP A 3 -36.25 12.40 -19.86
CA ASP A 3 -35.29 11.33 -20.09
C ASP A 3 -34.29 11.83 -21.14
N VAL A 4 -33.18 12.40 -20.66
CA VAL A 4 -32.08 12.83 -21.53
C VAL A 4 -31.30 11.59 -21.89
N LYS A 5 -31.50 11.13 -23.12
CA LYS A 5 -30.76 10.05 -23.75
C LYS A 5 -29.27 10.41 -23.76
N HIS A 6 -28.48 9.87 -22.81
CA HIS A 6 -27.04 10.00 -22.84
C HIS A 6 -26.50 9.26 -24.07
N ASP A 7 -25.83 9.98 -24.96
CA ASP A 7 -25.15 9.41 -26.10
C ASP A 7 -23.95 8.59 -25.58
N PRO A 8 -23.77 7.30 -25.96
CA PRO A 8 -22.65 6.48 -25.47
C PRO A 8 -21.27 7.09 -25.73
N HIS A 9 -21.17 7.99 -26.71
CA HIS A 9 -19.95 8.71 -27.05
C HIS A 9 -19.60 9.84 -26.06
N GLU A 10 -20.58 10.47 -25.40
CA GLU A 10 -20.31 11.51 -24.39
C GLU A 10 -19.69 10.91 -23.12
N ALA A 11 -20.15 9.73 -22.70
CA ALA A 11 -19.59 9.06 -21.52
C ALA A 11 -18.10 8.70 -21.70
N GLY A 12 -17.69 8.30 -22.91
CA GLY A 12 -16.29 8.06 -23.24
C GLY A 12 -15.46 9.34 -23.25
N ALA A 13 -15.99 10.42 -23.83
CA ALA A 13 -15.33 11.72 -23.88
C ALA A 13 -15.13 12.32 -22.47
N VAL A 14 -16.11 12.20 -21.58
CA VAL A 14 -16.02 12.70 -20.19
C VAL A 14 -14.98 11.91 -19.38
N ILE A 15 -14.90 10.59 -19.57
CA ILE A 15 -13.89 9.76 -18.89
C ILE A 15 -12.47 10.09 -19.36
N ASP A 16 -12.28 10.37 -20.66
CA ASP A 16 -10.99 10.79 -21.20
C ASP A 16 -10.64 12.25 -20.85
N HIS A 17 -11.64 13.13 -20.65
CA HIS A 17 -11.42 14.55 -20.30
C HIS A 17 -10.81 14.73 -18.90
N PHE A 18 -11.12 13.84 -17.95
CA PHE A 18 -10.55 13.87 -16.59
C PHE A 18 -9.31 12.98 -16.43
N ARG A 19 -8.89 12.27 -17.48
CA ARG A 19 -7.72 11.39 -17.46
C ARG A 19 -6.47 12.22 -17.74
N SER A 20 -5.96 12.91 -16.71
CA SER A 20 -4.64 13.53 -16.86
C SER A 20 -3.62 12.43 -17.15
N VAL A 21 -2.79 12.66 -18.16
CA VAL A 21 -1.76 11.71 -18.64
C VAL A 21 -0.81 11.30 -17.51
N ASP A 22 -0.66 12.15 -16.48
CA ASP A 22 0.12 11.89 -15.27
C ASP A 22 -0.57 10.97 -14.25
N SER A 23 -1.90 10.92 -14.22
CA SER A 23 -2.65 10.11 -13.23
C SER A 23 -2.86 8.66 -13.67
N ALA A 24 -2.78 8.37 -14.97
CA ALA A 24 -3.00 7.04 -15.52
C ALA A 24 -2.10 6.77 -16.72
N PRO A 25 -0.76 6.66 -16.52
CA PRO A 25 0.15 6.39 -17.62
C PRO A 25 -0.21 5.08 -18.33
N ALA A 26 -0.22 5.13 -19.66
CA ALA A 26 -0.47 3.97 -20.51
C ALA A 26 0.46 2.81 -20.12
N ASP A 27 -0.05 1.59 -20.17
CA ASP A 27 0.60 0.33 -19.75
C ASP A 27 0.84 0.11 -18.24
N TYR A 28 0.67 1.13 -17.39
CA TYR A 28 0.82 0.99 -15.93
C TYR A 28 -0.51 1.07 -15.19
N ALA A 29 -1.40 1.97 -15.63
CA ALA A 29 -2.72 2.15 -15.03
C ALA A 29 -3.73 1.19 -15.64
N VAL A 30 -4.03 0.14 -14.88
CA VAL A 30 -5.02 -0.88 -15.25
C VAL A 30 -6.37 -0.53 -14.62
N ASP A 31 -7.43 -0.51 -15.44
CA ASP A 31 -8.80 -0.51 -14.93
C ASP A 31 -9.14 -1.89 -14.35
N ARG A 32 -9.03 -2.03 -13.03
CA ARG A 32 -9.31 -3.28 -12.33
C ARG A 32 -10.71 -3.23 -11.75
N PRO A 33 -11.61 -4.17 -12.12
CA PRO A 33 -12.95 -4.19 -11.56
C PRO A 33 -12.89 -4.47 -10.04
N PRO A 34 -13.78 -3.85 -9.23
CA PRO A 34 -13.86 -4.10 -7.78
C PRO A 34 -14.07 -5.58 -7.42
N SER A 35 -14.63 -6.36 -8.34
CA SER A 35 -14.80 -7.81 -8.21
C SER A 35 -13.47 -8.56 -8.05
N GLY A 36 -12.35 -8.01 -8.51
CA GLY A 36 -11.03 -8.62 -8.32
C GLY A 36 -10.61 -8.67 -6.84
N THR A 37 -10.87 -7.60 -6.09
CA THR A 37 -10.55 -7.51 -4.66
C THR A 37 -11.54 -8.31 -3.82
N ASN A 38 -12.84 -8.16 -4.10
CA ASN A 38 -13.88 -8.90 -3.40
C ASN A 38 -13.75 -10.42 -3.65
N GLY A 39 -13.48 -10.81 -4.90
CA GLY A 39 -13.23 -12.19 -5.29
C GLY A 39 -12.03 -12.80 -4.57
N PHE A 40 -10.95 -12.03 -4.41
CA PHE A 40 -9.79 -12.48 -3.64
C PHE A 40 -10.16 -12.79 -2.18
N LEU A 41 -10.88 -11.89 -1.51
CA LEU A 41 -11.27 -12.08 -0.10
C LEU A 41 -12.21 -13.28 0.08
N VAL A 42 -13.23 -13.39 -0.78
CA VAL A 42 -14.20 -14.50 -0.74
C VAL A 42 -13.50 -15.83 -1.03
N THR A 43 -12.65 -15.89 -2.04
CA THR A 43 -11.90 -17.11 -2.39
C THR A 43 -10.93 -17.48 -1.28
N PHE A 44 -10.24 -16.50 -0.70
CA PHE A 44 -9.30 -16.72 0.40
C PHE A 44 -10.02 -17.29 1.63
N ALA A 45 -11.14 -16.68 2.03
CA ALA A 45 -11.95 -17.16 3.14
C ALA A 45 -12.52 -18.56 2.86
N GLY A 46 -13.09 -18.77 1.67
CA GLY A 46 -13.64 -20.06 1.26
C GLY A 46 -12.61 -21.19 1.24
N LEU A 47 -11.45 -20.97 0.60
CA LEU A 47 -10.35 -21.94 0.59
C LEU A 47 -9.81 -22.21 1.99
N SER A 48 -9.71 -21.18 2.85
CA SER A 48 -9.26 -21.36 4.23
C SER A 48 -10.25 -22.20 5.06
N ILE A 49 -11.56 -21.94 4.92
CA ILE A 49 -12.62 -22.73 5.56
C ILE A 49 -12.57 -24.17 5.07
N ILE A 50 -12.51 -24.39 3.75
CA ILE A 50 -12.43 -25.73 3.16
C ILE A 50 -11.20 -26.47 3.69
N ALA A 51 -10.01 -25.82 3.67
CA ALA A 51 -8.79 -26.42 4.19
C ALA A 51 -8.91 -26.79 5.68
N MET A 52 -9.52 -25.93 6.50
CA MET A 52 -9.79 -26.21 7.92
C MET A 52 -10.80 -27.35 8.12
N CYS A 53 -11.86 -27.41 7.32
CA CYS A 53 -12.88 -28.46 7.39
C CYS A 53 -12.32 -29.81 6.96
N ILE A 54 -11.64 -29.89 5.82
CA ILE A 54 -10.95 -31.10 5.35
C ILE A 54 -10.01 -31.61 6.44
N ARG A 55 -9.22 -30.70 7.03
CA ARG A 55 -8.29 -31.04 8.11
C ARG A 55 -9.00 -31.59 9.34
N THR A 56 -10.11 -30.97 9.74
CA THR A 56 -10.93 -31.42 10.89
C THR A 56 -11.49 -32.82 10.65
N LEU A 57 -11.99 -33.09 9.44
CA LEU A 57 -12.48 -34.40 9.03
C LEU A 57 -11.39 -35.47 8.99
N LEU A 58 -10.19 -35.13 8.48
CA LEU A 58 -9.05 -36.05 8.41
C LEU A 58 -8.55 -36.45 9.81
N ILE A 59 -8.54 -35.52 10.76
CA ILE A 59 -8.19 -35.81 12.15
C ILE A 59 -9.25 -36.71 12.79
N HIS A 60 -10.53 -36.41 12.57
CA HIS A 60 -11.63 -37.17 13.18
C HIS A 60 -11.75 -38.60 12.61
N SER A 61 -11.45 -38.79 11.33
CA SER A 61 -11.51 -40.10 10.66
C SER A 61 -10.32 -41.01 10.96
N GLY A 62 -9.30 -40.53 11.69
CA GLY A 62 -8.11 -41.31 12.04
C GLY A 62 -7.25 -41.73 10.84
N LEU A 63 -7.57 -41.27 9.63
CA LEU A 63 -6.90 -41.64 8.38
C LEU A 63 -5.46 -41.12 8.32
N VAL A 64 -5.14 -40.02 9.02
CA VAL A 64 -3.79 -39.44 9.04
C VAL A 64 -3.48 -38.76 10.38
N HIS A 65 -2.36 -39.11 11.01
CA HIS A 65 -1.75 -38.32 12.09
C HIS A 65 -1.09 -37.05 11.52
N LEU A 66 -1.88 -36.16 10.93
CA LEU A 66 -1.41 -34.88 10.39
C LEU A 66 -1.19 -33.88 11.54
N PRO A 67 0.02 -33.30 11.68
CA PRO A 67 0.24 -32.24 12.65
C PRO A 67 -0.69 -31.04 12.41
N ARG A 68 -0.93 -30.27 13.48
CA ARG A 68 -1.33 -28.85 13.52
C ARG A 68 -1.31 -28.02 12.22
N ASP A 69 -0.13 -28.03 11.59
CA ASP A 69 0.28 -27.17 10.49
C ASP A 69 1.34 -27.92 9.66
N LEU A 70 1.76 -27.30 8.56
CA LEU A 70 2.79 -27.80 7.63
C LEU A 70 4.20 -27.75 8.27
N VAL A 71 4.42 -28.59 9.27
CA VAL A 71 5.73 -28.82 9.90
C VAL A 71 6.14 -30.24 9.54
N ILE A 72 7.17 -30.36 8.71
CA ILE A 72 7.52 -31.61 8.02
C ILE A 72 8.53 -32.41 8.85
N LEU A 73 9.61 -31.76 9.32
CA LEU A 73 10.76 -32.46 9.92
C LEU A 73 11.06 -32.08 11.38
N SER A 74 10.59 -30.93 11.88
CA SER A 74 10.90 -30.45 13.23
C SER A 74 10.31 -31.35 14.34
N ASP A 75 11.05 -31.48 15.45
CA ASP A 75 10.63 -32.25 16.61
C ASP A 75 9.53 -31.51 17.41
N GLY A 76 8.48 -32.23 17.84
CA GLY A 76 7.26 -31.64 18.41
C GLY A 76 6.05 -31.53 17.46
N ARG A 77 6.03 -32.35 16.38
CA ARG A 77 4.90 -32.48 15.44
C ARG A 77 3.58 -32.63 16.19
N GLY A 78 2.70 -31.63 16.07
CA GLY A 78 1.37 -31.65 16.70
C GLY A 78 1.15 -30.63 17.82
N THR A 79 2.21 -30.05 18.40
CA THR A 79 2.15 -28.95 19.39
C THR A 79 1.94 -27.57 18.77
N VAL A 80 1.35 -27.53 17.57
CA VAL A 80 1.13 -26.28 16.86
C VAL A 80 -0.10 -25.58 17.40
N VAL A 81 0.10 -24.36 17.87
CA VAL A 81 -0.95 -23.49 18.40
C VAL A 81 -1.67 -22.74 17.29
N PHE A 82 -0.99 -22.40 16.18
CA PHE A 82 -1.53 -21.56 15.12
C PHE A 82 -1.06 -22.04 13.73
N PRO A 83 -1.96 -22.28 12.75
CA PRO A 83 -1.62 -22.80 11.43
C PRO A 83 -1.11 -21.70 10.48
N LEU A 84 -0.04 -21.00 10.86
CA LEU A 84 0.50 -19.87 10.11
C LEU A 84 0.98 -20.28 8.72
N ARG A 85 1.64 -21.44 8.59
CA ARG A 85 2.20 -21.83 7.29
C ARG A 85 1.10 -22.16 6.30
N LEU A 86 0.04 -22.84 6.76
CA LEU A 86 -1.15 -23.07 5.95
C LEU A 86 -1.84 -21.75 5.53
N PHE A 87 -1.98 -20.79 6.45
CA PHE A 87 -2.51 -19.46 6.13
C PHE A 87 -1.71 -18.80 4.99
N LEU A 88 -0.38 -18.83 5.07
CA LEU A 88 0.51 -18.23 4.06
C LEU A 88 0.44 -18.96 2.71
N VAL A 89 0.33 -20.29 2.72
CA VAL A 89 0.10 -21.08 1.50
C VAL A 89 -1.21 -20.69 0.84
N MET A 90 -2.30 -20.60 1.60
CA MET A 90 -3.61 -20.18 1.08
C MET A 90 -3.56 -18.74 0.56
N PHE A 91 -2.83 -17.87 1.25
CA PHE A 91 -2.66 -16.47 0.83
C PHE A 91 -1.90 -16.37 -0.50
N PHE A 92 -0.75 -17.05 -0.64
CA PHE A 92 0.03 -17.07 -1.88
C PHE A 92 -0.72 -17.70 -3.04
N LEU A 93 -1.43 -18.80 -2.79
CA LEU A 93 -2.27 -19.45 -3.79
C LEU A 93 -3.38 -18.51 -4.27
N THR A 94 -4.12 -17.91 -3.34
CA THR A 94 -5.24 -17.02 -3.69
C THR A 94 -4.75 -15.76 -4.40
N TYR A 95 -3.59 -15.24 -3.99
CA TYR A 95 -2.96 -14.10 -4.66
C TYR A 95 -2.60 -14.43 -6.10
N ALA A 96 -1.97 -15.59 -6.34
CA ALA A 96 -1.61 -16.03 -7.68
C ALA A 96 -2.85 -16.17 -8.59
N ILE A 97 -3.95 -16.72 -8.07
CA ILE A 97 -5.22 -16.86 -8.81
C ILE A 97 -5.78 -15.50 -9.23
N HIS A 98 -5.72 -14.50 -8.34
CA HIS A 98 -6.34 -13.18 -8.54
C HIS A 98 -5.38 -12.11 -9.07
N ALA A 99 -4.10 -12.44 -9.28
CA ALA A 99 -3.11 -11.51 -9.82
C ALA A 99 -3.57 -11.02 -11.21
N TYR A 100 -3.54 -9.69 -11.42
CA TYR A 100 -3.93 -9.09 -12.69
C TYR A 100 -2.83 -9.34 -13.74
N SER A 101 -2.94 -10.47 -14.43
CA SER A 101 -1.97 -10.92 -15.42
C SER A 101 -2.54 -12.10 -16.22
N ASN A 102 -1.82 -12.52 -17.28
CA ASN A 102 -2.10 -13.73 -18.06
C ASN A 102 -1.97 -15.01 -17.22
N ILE A 103 -2.69 -16.07 -17.60
CA ILE A 103 -2.74 -17.37 -16.89
C ILE A 103 -1.33 -17.93 -16.63
N TRP A 104 -0.45 -17.93 -17.63
CA TRP A 104 0.94 -18.41 -17.49
C TRP A 104 1.73 -17.66 -16.43
N ARG A 105 1.58 -16.33 -16.38
CA ARG A 105 2.22 -15.49 -15.36
C ARG A 105 1.60 -15.74 -13.98
N ARG A 106 0.30 -15.98 -13.88
CA ARG A 106 -0.36 -16.36 -12.61
C ARG A 106 0.21 -17.68 -12.07
N VAL A 107 0.34 -18.69 -12.93
CA VAL A 107 0.97 -19.97 -12.58
C VAL A 107 2.41 -19.75 -12.15
N PHE A 108 3.20 -18.97 -12.89
CA PHE A 108 4.58 -18.66 -12.53
C PHE A 108 4.70 -17.93 -11.18
N ILE A 109 3.85 -16.93 -10.92
CA ILE A 109 3.77 -16.24 -9.62
C ILE A 109 3.48 -17.25 -8.51
N GLY A 110 2.47 -18.10 -8.69
CA GLY A 110 2.08 -19.12 -7.73
C GLY A 110 3.21 -20.10 -7.43
N VAL A 111 3.82 -20.67 -8.46
CA VAL A 111 4.97 -21.58 -8.33
C VAL A 111 6.17 -20.90 -7.68
N SER A 112 6.45 -19.63 -8.03
CA SER A 112 7.57 -18.89 -7.45
C SER A 112 7.35 -18.61 -5.96
N LEU A 113 6.16 -18.14 -5.57
CA LEU A 113 5.82 -17.86 -4.17
C LEU A 113 5.80 -19.14 -3.34
N LEU A 114 5.03 -20.14 -3.78
CA LEU A 114 4.88 -21.40 -3.05
C LEU A 114 6.19 -22.19 -3.03
N GLY A 115 6.94 -22.22 -4.14
CA GLY A 115 8.22 -22.92 -4.24
C GLY A 115 9.29 -22.33 -3.33
N LYS A 116 9.48 -21.00 -3.35
CA LYS A 116 10.41 -20.31 -2.44
C LYS A 116 10.03 -20.55 -0.98
N TYR A 117 8.74 -20.46 -0.68
CA TYR A 117 8.25 -20.65 0.68
C TYR A 117 8.39 -22.09 1.18
N ALA A 118 8.07 -23.07 0.33
CA ALA A 118 8.23 -24.49 0.65
C ALA A 118 9.70 -24.85 0.85
N LEU A 119 10.59 -24.40 -0.04
CA LEU A 119 12.03 -24.59 0.10
C LEU A 119 12.54 -24.02 1.42
N PHE A 120 12.10 -22.81 1.78
CA PHE A 120 12.48 -22.18 3.03
C PHE A 120 11.97 -22.96 4.26
N CYS A 121 10.72 -23.42 4.23
CA CYS A 121 10.17 -24.25 5.32
C CYS A 121 10.96 -25.55 5.50
N ILE A 122 11.34 -26.21 4.40
CA ILE A 122 12.18 -27.41 4.44
C ILE A 122 13.53 -27.08 5.06
N VAL A 123 14.20 -26.01 4.64
CA VAL A 123 15.51 -25.61 5.17
C VAL A 123 15.42 -25.34 6.68
N ILE A 124 14.41 -24.61 7.14
CA ILE A 124 14.24 -24.32 8.58
C ILE A 124 13.90 -25.56 9.37
N ASP A 125 13.02 -26.43 8.87
CA ASP A 125 12.65 -27.64 9.58
C ASP A 125 13.84 -28.61 9.68
N THR A 126 14.63 -28.73 8.61
CA THR A 126 15.87 -29.51 8.61
C THR A 126 16.90 -28.92 9.57
N LEU A 127 17.09 -27.60 9.57
CA LEU A 127 18.03 -26.95 10.48
C LEU A 127 17.60 -27.11 11.95
N ALA A 128 16.31 -26.96 12.24
CA ALA A 128 15.76 -27.16 13.57
C ALA A 128 15.94 -28.61 14.04
N TRP A 129 15.73 -29.58 13.15
CA TRP A 129 15.98 -31.00 13.42
C TRP A 129 17.47 -31.29 13.70
N LEU A 130 18.38 -30.80 12.85
CA LEU A 130 19.83 -30.99 13.02
C LEU A 130 20.36 -30.36 14.32
N LEU A 131 19.89 -29.15 14.67
CA LEU A 131 20.29 -28.48 15.91
C LEU A 131 19.79 -29.21 17.16
N HIS A 132 18.62 -29.83 17.06
CA HIS A 132 18.07 -30.65 18.12
C HIS A 132 18.87 -31.95 18.30
N GLU A 133 19.14 -32.67 17.20
CA GLU A 133 19.92 -33.92 17.22
C GLU A 133 21.36 -33.68 17.71
N ALA A 134 21.97 -32.55 17.35
CA ALA A 134 23.29 -32.16 17.84
C ALA A 134 23.31 -31.71 19.31
N GLY A 135 22.15 -31.62 19.99
CA GLY A 135 22.05 -31.23 21.40
C GLY A 135 22.41 -29.76 21.69
N ILE A 136 22.47 -28.91 20.66
CA ILE A 136 22.93 -27.51 20.79
C ILE A 136 21.77 -26.63 21.28
N ILE A 137 20.67 -26.58 20.52
CA ILE A 137 19.48 -25.75 20.81
C ILE A 137 18.24 -26.47 20.28
N SER A 138 17.18 -26.58 21.09
CA SER A 138 15.85 -27.01 20.65
C SER A 138 15.01 -25.81 20.20
N ILE A 139 14.87 -25.60 18.89
CA ILE A 139 13.96 -24.58 18.35
C ILE A 139 12.52 -25.06 18.52
N SER A 140 11.70 -24.30 19.27
CA SER A 140 10.28 -24.62 19.42
C SER A 140 9.55 -24.55 18.08
N VAL A 141 8.53 -25.39 17.89
CA VAL A 141 7.68 -25.39 16.69
C VAL A 141 7.05 -24.00 16.47
N PHE A 142 6.63 -23.33 17.53
CA PHE A 142 6.14 -21.95 17.47
C PHE A 142 7.20 -20.98 16.92
N GLY A 143 8.45 -21.06 17.40
CA GLY A 143 9.56 -20.25 16.91
C GLY A 143 9.84 -20.48 15.42
N ALA A 144 9.87 -21.75 15.00
CA ALA A 144 10.04 -22.11 13.58
C ALA A 144 8.93 -21.55 12.69
N GLN A 145 7.68 -21.55 13.16
CA GLN A 145 6.55 -20.94 12.43
C GLN A 145 6.68 -19.42 12.33
N MET A 146 7.07 -18.74 13.41
CA MET A 146 7.28 -17.28 13.38
C MET A 146 8.38 -16.89 12.39
N ILE A 147 9.49 -17.65 12.36
CA ILE A 147 10.56 -17.45 11.38
C ILE A 147 10.03 -17.64 9.95
N SER A 148 9.25 -18.70 9.69
CA SER A 148 8.60 -18.89 8.38
C SER A 148 7.70 -17.71 8.00
N GLY A 149 6.92 -17.17 8.94
CA GLY A 149 6.07 -16.00 8.71
C GLY A 149 6.84 -14.74 8.34
N LEU A 150 7.91 -14.45 9.07
CA LEU A 150 8.78 -13.30 8.79
C LEU A 150 9.42 -13.40 7.41
N ILE A 151 9.85 -14.60 7.02
CA ILE A 151 10.42 -14.80 5.68
C ILE A 151 9.35 -14.74 4.59
N ALA A 152 8.13 -15.22 4.83
CA ALA A 152 7.03 -15.02 3.90
C ALA A 152 6.76 -13.53 3.63
N LEU A 153 6.88 -12.67 4.66
CA LEU A 153 6.77 -11.22 4.52
C LEU A 153 7.88 -10.61 3.64
N GLY A 154 9.04 -11.26 3.53
CA GLY A 154 10.09 -10.86 2.60
C GLY A 154 9.91 -11.45 1.19
N ILE A 155 9.56 -12.74 1.10
CA ILE A 155 9.37 -13.46 -0.17
C ILE A 155 8.28 -12.80 -1.02
N PHE A 156 7.17 -12.40 -0.39
CA PHE A 156 6.03 -11.82 -1.07
C PHE A 156 6.40 -10.53 -1.83
N PRO A 157 6.75 -9.40 -1.18
CA PRO A 157 7.07 -8.17 -1.87
C PRO A 157 8.26 -8.32 -2.82
N HIS A 158 9.28 -9.10 -2.44
CA HIS A 158 10.43 -9.34 -3.32
C HIS A 158 10.01 -10.01 -4.65
N THR A 159 9.16 -11.03 -4.57
CA THR A 159 8.70 -11.77 -5.76
C THR A 159 7.75 -10.94 -6.60
N ILE A 160 6.86 -10.16 -5.96
CA ILE A 160 5.94 -9.28 -6.68
C ILE A 160 6.70 -8.14 -7.38
N LEU A 161 7.60 -7.45 -6.68
CA LEU A 161 8.35 -6.32 -7.26
C LEU A 161 9.25 -6.75 -8.42
N ARG A 162 9.85 -7.94 -8.36
CA ARG A 162 10.64 -8.48 -9.48
C ARG A 162 9.82 -8.80 -10.72
N GLN A 163 8.51 -8.96 -10.59
CA GLN A 163 7.61 -9.32 -11.68
C GLN A 163 6.68 -8.17 -12.08
N ALA A 164 6.69 -7.08 -11.31
CA ALA A 164 5.93 -5.88 -11.59
C ALA A 164 6.58 -5.10 -12.74
N GLN A 165 5.74 -4.55 -13.61
CA GLN A 165 6.16 -3.58 -14.61
C GLN A 165 6.19 -2.20 -13.93
N LEU A 166 7.40 -1.74 -13.60
CA LEU A 166 7.61 -0.45 -12.95
C LEU A 166 8.12 0.56 -14.00
N PRO A 167 7.75 1.85 -13.88
CA PRO A 167 8.28 2.88 -14.75
C PRO A 167 9.80 2.94 -14.65
N PRO A 168 10.49 3.41 -15.70
CA PRO A 168 11.94 3.61 -15.65
C PRO A 168 12.29 4.48 -14.45
N GLN A 169 13.39 4.14 -13.78
CA GLN A 169 13.83 4.88 -12.60
C GLN A 169 14.12 6.33 -12.99
N GLY A 170 13.39 7.26 -12.39
CA GLY A 170 13.70 8.69 -12.49
C GLY A 170 15.06 9.02 -11.86
N PRO A 171 15.50 10.29 -11.95
CA PRO A 171 16.73 10.73 -11.30
C PRO A 171 16.69 10.36 -9.81
N LEU A 172 17.79 9.78 -9.33
CA LEU A 172 17.92 9.37 -7.94
C LEU A 172 17.68 10.59 -7.03
N PRO A 173 16.91 10.45 -5.94
CA PRO A 173 16.76 11.50 -4.96
C PRO A 173 18.13 11.98 -4.48
N LEU A 174 18.27 13.30 -4.28
CA LEU A 174 19.53 13.92 -3.84
C LEU A 174 20.08 13.35 -2.52
N ASP A 175 19.21 12.82 -1.65
CA ASP A 175 19.63 12.10 -0.45
C ASP A 175 18.65 10.92 -0.15
N PRO A 176 18.97 9.69 -0.58
CA PRO A 176 18.09 8.54 -0.42
C PRO A 176 18.14 7.91 1.00
N ARG A 177 18.84 8.53 1.96
CA ARG A 177 19.11 7.92 3.27
C ARG A 177 17.92 8.06 4.21
N ILE A 178 17.37 6.93 4.64
CA ILE A 178 16.41 6.88 5.75
C ILE A 178 17.17 7.20 7.04
N PRO A 179 16.75 8.22 7.83
CA PRO A 179 17.47 8.62 9.03
C PRO A 179 17.43 7.50 10.07
N LEU A 180 18.55 7.25 10.77
CA LEU A 180 18.65 6.25 11.84
C LEU A 180 17.58 6.45 12.94
N SER A 181 17.17 7.70 13.15
CA SER A 181 16.10 8.04 14.10
C SER A 181 14.75 7.39 13.77
N ALA A 182 14.46 7.11 12.50
CA ALA A 182 13.25 6.40 12.09
C ALA A 182 13.29 4.93 12.56
N PHE A 183 14.44 4.26 12.37
CA PHE A 183 14.65 2.90 12.85
C PHE A 183 14.58 2.81 14.38
N LEU A 184 15.20 3.76 15.09
CA LEU A 184 15.14 3.81 16.55
C LEU A 184 13.72 4.03 17.09
N LYS A 185 12.92 4.89 16.44
CA LYS A 185 11.51 5.09 16.81
C LYS A 185 10.69 3.81 16.60
N LEU A 186 10.87 3.15 15.46
CA LEU A 186 10.17 1.89 15.16
C LEU A 186 10.57 0.78 16.14
N ALA A 187 11.87 0.64 16.41
CA ALA A 187 12.38 -0.32 17.40
C ALA A 187 11.84 0.00 18.80
N GLY A 188 11.78 1.28 19.18
CA GLY A 188 11.18 1.73 20.44
C GLY A 188 9.69 1.36 20.54
N CYS A 189 8.90 1.58 19.49
CA CYS A 189 7.50 1.15 19.45
C CYS A 189 7.36 -0.37 19.58
N LEU A 190 8.23 -1.14 18.93
CA LEU A 190 8.23 -2.60 19.00
C LEU A 190 8.55 -3.09 20.41
N VAL A 191 9.61 -2.57 21.04
CA VAL A 191 9.98 -2.92 22.42
C VAL A 191 8.86 -2.53 23.39
N PHE A 192 8.28 -1.34 23.23
CA PHE A 192 7.13 -0.89 24.02
C PHE A 192 5.92 -1.83 23.87
N ALA A 193 5.61 -2.26 22.64
CA ALA A 193 4.50 -3.16 22.37
C ALA A 193 4.72 -4.56 22.98
N ILE A 194 5.94 -5.10 22.86
CA ILE A 194 6.32 -6.39 23.45
C ILE A 194 6.23 -6.31 24.98
N ALA A 195 6.87 -5.31 25.58
CA ALA A 195 6.88 -5.12 27.03
C ALA A 195 5.47 -4.85 27.56
N GLY A 196 4.70 -4.00 26.90
CA GLY A 196 3.32 -3.69 27.26
C GLY A 196 2.40 -4.90 27.19
N ALA A 197 2.52 -5.72 26.14
CA ALA A 197 1.77 -6.97 26.03
C ALA A 197 2.18 -7.98 27.11
N ALA A 198 3.49 -8.12 27.38
CA ALA A 198 3.99 -9.01 28.43
C ALA A 198 3.51 -8.57 29.82
N ILE A 199 3.57 -7.27 30.13
CA ILE A 199 3.09 -6.73 31.41
C ILE A 199 1.58 -6.93 31.53
N ALA A 200 0.79 -6.62 30.49
CA ALA A 200 -0.65 -6.81 30.52
C ALA A 200 -1.04 -8.28 30.73
N LEU A 201 -0.31 -9.22 30.13
CA LEU A 201 -0.53 -10.66 30.34
C LEU A 201 -0.27 -11.11 31.78
N ASN A 202 0.65 -10.46 32.49
CA ASN A 202 1.01 -10.83 33.87
C ASN A 202 0.20 -10.06 34.92
N VAL A 203 -0.17 -8.80 34.66
CA VAL A 203 -0.84 -7.91 35.63
C VAL A 203 -2.36 -7.94 35.46
N LEU A 204 -2.87 -8.06 34.23
CA LEU A 204 -4.30 -8.04 33.92
C LEU A 204 -4.79 -9.43 33.51
N TYR A 205 -4.26 -10.48 34.15
CA TYR A 205 -4.52 -11.87 33.77
C TYR A 205 -6.02 -12.17 33.65
N ASP A 206 -6.82 -11.82 34.66
CA ASP A 206 -8.26 -12.08 34.70
C ASP A 206 -9.01 -11.45 33.52
N LEU A 207 -8.69 -10.18 33.20
CA LEU A 207 -9.30 -9.48 32.07
C LEU A 207 -8.87 -10.10 30.74
N VAL A 208 -7.59 -10.46 30.61
CA VAL A 208 -7.07 -11.10 29.40
C VAL A 208 -7.67 -12.50 29.22
N GLU A 209 -7.93 -13.25 30.30
CA GLU A 209 -8.58 -14.55 30.26
C GLU A 209 -10.04 -14.45 29.80
N VAL A 210 -10.80 -13.48 30.32
CA VAL A 210 -12.16 -13.21 29.84
C VAL A 210 -12.14 -12.83 28.36
N LEU A 211 -11.24 -11.93 27.94
CA LEU A 211 -11.12 -11.53 26.53
C LEU A 211 -10.65 -12.68 25.61
N LYS A 212 -9.85 -13.62 26.12
CA LYS A 212 -9.49 -14.87 25.41
C LYS A 212 -10.70 -15.78 25.24
N SER A 213 -11.50 -15.94 26.29
CA SER A 213 -12.68 -16.82 26.28
C SER A 213 -13.76 -16.36 25.30
N TRP A 214 -13.85 -15.04 25.07
CA TRP A 214 -14.78 -14.45 24.08
C TRP A 214 -14.20 -14.39 22.66
N ALA A 215 -12.99 -14.94 22.43
CA ALA A 215 -12.25 -14.90 21.16
C ALA A 215 -11.98 -13.49 20.58
N ILE A 216 -12.32 -12.42 21.29
CA ILE A 216 -12.07 -11.01 20.90
C ILE A 216 -10.56 -10.76 20.77
N LEU A 217 -9.76 -11.40 21.61
CA LEU A 217 -8.29 -11.31 21.59
C LEU A 217 -7.61 -12.46 20.84
N GLY A 218 -8.41 -13.33 20.19
CA GLY A 218 -7.98 -14.58 19.57
C GLY A 218 -7.75 -15.68 20.62
N GLY A 219 -8.40 -16.83 20.46
CA GLY A 219 -8.51 -17.88 21.49
C GLY A 219 -7.20 -18.45 22.05
N ILE A 220 -6.04 -18.22 21.41
CA ILE A 220 -4.72 -18.64 21.93
C ILE A 220 -3.61 -17.58 21.69
N GLY A 221 -3.93 -16.47 21.04
CA GLY A 221 -2.95 -15.49 20.52
C GLY A 221 -2.97 -14.12 21.20
N ALA A 222 -3.60 -14.00 22.36
CA ALA A 222 -3.86 -12.74 23.05
C ALA A 222 -2.64 -11.80 23.15
N GLY A 223 -1.47 -12.35 23.47
CA GLY A 223 -0.23 -11.58 23.55
C GLY A 223 0.20 -10.98 22.22
N VAL A 224 0.13 -11.77 21.14
CA VAL A 224 0.51 -11.33 19.79
C VAL A 224 -0.48 -10.30 19.26
N PHE A 225 -1.78 -10.54 19.46
CA PHE A 225 -2.81 -9.59 19.06
C PHE A 225 -2.67 -8.27 19.84
N LEU A 226 -2.51 -8.34 21.16
CA LEU A 226 -2.33 -7.15 22.00
C LEU A 226 -1.05 -6.40 21.63
N MET A 227 0.06 -7.10 21.41
CA MET A 227 1.31 -6.52 20.91
C MET A 227 1.08 -5.82 19.56
N GLN A 228 0.38 -6.45 18.61
CA GLN A 228 0.07 -5.87 17.31
C GLN A 228 -0.76 -4.58 17.45
N GLN A 229 -1.77 -4.56 18.32
CA GLN A 229 -2.58 -3.36 18.55
C GLN A 229 -1.77 -2.24 19.20
N LEU A 230 -0.95 -2.55 20.21
CA LEU A 230 -0.05 -1.58 20.85
C LEU A 230 0.96 -1.01 19.85
N LEU A 231 1.52 -1.85 18.98
CA LEU A 231 2.43 -1.42 17.92
C LEU A 231 1.74 -0.50 16.91
N ALA A 232 0.53 -0.85 16.48
CA ALA A 232 -0.25 -0.06 15.53
C ALA A 232 -0.59 1.32 16.11
N VAL A 233 -1.12 1.37 17.34
CA VAL A 233 -1.48 2.62 18.02
C VAL A 233 -0.26 3.50 18.28
N SER A 234 0.83 2.93 18.78
CA SER A 234 2.07 3.69 19.05
C SER A 234 2.68 4.27 17.77
N THR A 235 2.73 3.48 16.69
CA THR A 235 3.23 3.94 15.38
C THR A 235 2.31 4.99 14.77
N ALA A 236 0.98 4.81 14.85
CA ALA A 236 0.00 5.80 14.40
C ALA A 236 0.14 7.12 15.18
N ALA A 237 0.31 7.05 16.50
CA ALA A 237 0.51 8.24 17.32
C ALA A 237 1.80 9.00 16.94
N LEU A 238 2.91 8.29 16.68
CA LEU A 238 4.13 8.91 16.17
C LEU A 238 3.95 9.48 14.76
N GLY A 239 3.23 8.79 13.88
CA GLY A 239 2.91 9.25 12.53
C GLY A 239 2.08 10.54 12.55
N VAL A 240 1.01 10.59 13.36
CA VAL A 240 0.18 11.78 13.54
C VAL A 240 1.00 12.93 14.12
N ARG A 241 1.89 12.66 15.09
CA ARG A 241 2.79 13.69 15.64
C ARG A 241 3.77 14.21 14.59
N ALA A 242 4.35 13.33 13.78
CA ALA A 242 5.25 13.70 12.69
C ALA A 242 4.53 14.55 11.63
N LEU A 243 3.32 14.16 11.25
CA LEU A 243 2.47 14.90 10.31
C LEU A 243 2.08 16.27 10.86
N LYS A 244 1.69 16.35 12.14
CA LYS A 244 1.42 17.64 12.78
C LYS A 244 2.66 18.53 12.83
N LYS A 245 3.84 17.94 13.04
CA LYS A 245 5.12 18.70 13.02
C LYS A 245 5.47 19.17 11.61
N SER A 246 5.31 18.33 10.58
CA SER A 246 5.59 18.74 9.19
C SER A 246 4.65 19.84 8.72
N ARG A 247 3.37 19.77 9.09
CA ARG A 247 2.38 20.84 8.82
C ARG A 247 2.66 22.16 9.54
N ARG A 248 3.56 22.18 10.53
CA ARG A 248 4.01 23.41 11.19
C ARG A 248 5.25 24.02 10.53
N HIS A 249 5.89 23.33 9.59
CA HIS A 249 6.83 24.01 8.72
C HIS A 249 6.04 24.83 7.72
N GLU A 250 6.12 26.14 7.87
CA GLU A 250 5.60 27.15 6.95
C GLU A 250 6.45 27.07 5.67
N PHE A 251 6.17 26.05 4.85
CA PHE A 251 6.79 25.88 3.55
C PHE A 251 5.95 26.64 2.53
N SER A 252 6.28 27.92 2.38
CA SER A 252 5.64 28.82 1.42
C SER A 252 6.69 29.42 0.48
N PRO A 253 7.37 28.59 -0.34
CA PRO A 253 8.31 29.09 -1.33
C PRO A 253 7.58 29.97 -2.35
N PRO A 254 8.29 30.86 -3.06
CA PRO A 254 7.76 31.48 -4.27
C PRO A 254 7.26 30.39 -5.23
N ALA A 255 6.03 30.54 -5.72
CA ALA A 255 5.38 29.58 -6.60
C ALA A 255 5.07 30.22 -7.96
N ALA A 256 5.35 29.47 -9.03
CA ALA A 256 4.96 29.85 -10.39
C ALA A 256 3.73 29.03 -10.80
N ILE A 257 2.69 29.70 -11.29
CA ILE A 257 1.48 29.07 -11.85
C ILE A 257 1.53 29.23 -13.36
N LEU A 258 1.41 28.13 -14.09
CA LEU A 258 1.43 28.12 -15.55
C LEU A 258 0.01 27.88 -16.06
N VAL A 259 -0.53 28.82 -16.84
CA VAL A 259 -1.84 28.73 -17.47
C VAL A 259 -1.66 28.72 -18.98
N PRO A 260 -1.77 27.57 -19.65
CA PRO A 260 -1.83 27.53 -21.10
C PRO A 260 -3.18 28.08 -21.58
N ALA A 261 -3.17 28.97 -22.57
CA ALA A 261 -4.38 29.56 -23.15
C ALA A 261 -4.33 29.48 -24.68
N HIS A 262 -5.45 29.16 -25.32
CA HIS A 262 -5.61 29.20 -26.78
C HIS A 262 -7.06 29.56 -27.13
N ASN A 263 -7.29 30.77 -27.64
CA ASN A 263 -8.62 31.30 -27.93
C ASN A 263 -9.60 31.27 -26.72
N GLU A 264 -9.09 31.65 -25.55
CA GLU A 264 -9.78 31.61 -24.25
C GLU A 264 -10.18 33.01 -23.76
N ALA A 265 -10.32 34.00 -24.66
CA ALA A 265 -10.53 35.41 -24.29
C ALA A 265 -11.75 35.67 -23.38
N HIS A 266 -12.72 34.75 -23.35
CA HIS A 266 -13.94 34.82 -22.54
C HIS A 266 -13.79 34.19 -21.14
N ASP A 267 -12.88 33.23 -20.96
CA ASP A 267 -12.73 32.44 -19.72
C ASP A 267 -11.41 32.74 -18.97
N ILE A 268 -10.42 33.33 -19.66
CA ILE A 268 -9.10 33.59 -19.08
C ILE A 268 -9.16 34.59 -17.92
N GLU A 269 -10.10 35.54 -17.97
CA GLU A 269 -10.32 36.53 -16.90
C GLU A 269 -10.72 35.83 -15.58
N ASP A 270 -11.74 34.98 -15.61
CA ASP A 270 -12.21 34.23 -14.44
C ASP A 270 -11.10 33.34 -13.85
N THR A 271 -10.28 32.76 -14.73
CA THR A 271 -9.12 31.95 -14.32
C THR A 271 -8.08 32.78 -13.57
N ILE A 272 -7.69 33.94 -14.10
CA ILE A 272 -6.70 34.82 -13.46
C ILE A 272 -7.24 35.36 -12.14
N VAL A 273 -8.51 35.79 -12.09
CA VAL A 273 -9.16 36.31 -10.87
C VAL A 273 -9.26 35.21 -9.80
N ALA A 274 -9.57 33.97 -10.18
CA ALA A 274 -9.58 32.85 -9.25
C ALA A 274 -8.20 32.59 -8.64
N VAL A 275 -7.14 32.70 -9.45
CA VAL A 275 -5.76 32.58 -8.98
C VAL A 275 -5.39 33.72 -8.02
N ASP A 276 -5.73 34.97 -8.34
CA ASP A 276 -5.48 36.12 -7.45
C ASP A 276 -6.21 35.97 -6.10
N LYS A 277 -7.47 35.54 -6.12
CA LYS A 277 -8.24 35.27 -4.91
C LYS A 277 -7.65 34.12 -4.07
N ALA A 278 -7.18 33.05 -4.72
CA ALA A 278 -6.53 31.95 -4.01
C ALA A 278 -5.20 32.38 -3.39
N ALA A 279 -4.45 33.26 -4.08
CA ALA A 279 -3.17 33.79 -3.62
C ALA A 279 -3.27 34.57 -2.31
N GLN A 280 -4.43 35.17 -2.00
CA GLN A 280 -4.68 35.82 -0.69
C GLN A 280 -4.40 34.90 0.51
N THR A 281 -4.57 33.58 0.34
CA THR A 281 -4.38 32.60 1.41
C THR A 281 -2.99 31.95 1.41
N TYR A 282 -2.15 32.27 0.42
CA TYR A 282 -0.82 31.70 0.28
C TYR A 282 0.23 32.65 0.88
N PRO A 283 1.03 32.23 1.88
CA PRO A 283 2.00 33.11 2.52
C PRO A 283 3.20 33.50 1.62
N GLY A 284 3.43 32.78 0.53
CA GLY A 284 4.54 33.01 -0.40
C GLY A 284 4.15 33.91 -1.57
N GLN A 285 5.14 34.30 -2.38
CA GLN A 285 4.88 35.06 -3.61
C GLN A 285 4.38 34.13 -4.71
N ILE A 286 3.36 34.56 -5.45
CA ILE A 286 2.85 33.85 -6.61
C ILE A 286 3.14 34.67 -7.88
N HIS A 287 3.74 34.00 -8.87
CA HIS A 287 3.93 34.54 -10.21
C HIS A 287 3.13 33.71 -11.23
N LEU A 288 2.28 34.36 -12.00
CA LEU A 288 1.44 33.73 -13.01
C LEU A 288 2.08 33.88 -14.39
N TYR A 289 2.30 32.76 -15.07
CA TYR A 289 2.68 32.71 -16.47
C TYR A 289 1.48 32.28 -17.30
N VAL A 290 0.89 33.21 -18.06
CA VAL A 290 -0.11 32.85 -19.07
C VAL A 290 0.64 32.58 -20.37
N VAL A 291 0.57 31.36 -20.89
CA VAL A 291 1.22 30.99 -22.14
C VAL A 291 0.17 31.02 -23.24
N ASP A 292 0.16 32.10 -24.03
CA ASP A 292 -0.69 32.21 -25.21
C ASP A 292 -0.12 31.32 -26.33
N ASN A 293 -0.82 30.24 -26.62
CA ASN A 293 -0.43 29.25 -27.61
C ASN A 293 -1.01 29.59 -28.99
N ALA A 294 -0.51 30.67 -29.60
CA ALA A 294 -0.92 31.13 -30.93
C ALA A 294 -2.44 31.37 -31.06
N SER A 295 -3.03 32.06 -30.08
CA SER A 295 -4.42 32.52 -30.19
C SER A 295 -4.61 33.48 -31.36
N THR A 296 -5.80 33.47 -31.93
CA THR A 296 -6.23 34.36 -33.01
C THR A 296 -7.23 35.42 -32.55
N ASP A 297 -7.67 35.31 -31.30
CA ASP A 297 -8.59 36.24 -30.63
C ASP A 297 -7.83 37.21 -29.71
N SER A 298 -8.54 37.88 -28.79
CA SER A 298 -7.95 38.85 -27.86
C SER A 298 -7.45 38.22 -26.56
N THR A 299 -7.13 36.91 -26.52
CA THR A 299 -6.70 36.21 -25.29
C THR A 299 -5.49 36.89 -24.64
N HIS A 300 -4.44 37.20 -25.42
CA HIS A 300 -3.25 37.90 -24.95
C HIS A 300 -3.60 39.22 -24.25
N ASP A 301 -4.37 40.08 -24.92
CA ASP A 301 -4.69 41.42 -24.43
C ASP A 301 -5.56 41.39 -23.18
N VAL A 302 -6.52 40.45 -23.12
CA VAL A 302 -7.36 40.25 -21.95
C VAL A 302 -6.52 39.76 -20.78
N ALA A 303 -5.64 38.78 -20.99
CA ALA A 303 -4.76 38.26 -19.95
C ALA A 303 -3.83 39.35 -19.39
N GLU A 304 -3.19 40.14 -20.26
CA GLU A 304 -2.28 41.21 -19.84
C GLU A 304 -3.01 42.29 -19.04
N ARG A 305 -4.22 42.68 -19.47
CA ARG A 305 -5.06 43.64 -18.76
C ARG A 305 -5.39 43.15 -17.36
N ILE A 306 -5.91 41.93 -17.22
CA ILE A 306 -6.37 41.41 -15.93
C ILE A 306 -5.20 41.15 -14.97
N ILE A 307 -4.04 40.69 -15.47
CA ILE A 307 -2.84 40.53 -14.66
C ILE A 307 -2.41 41.87 -14.04
N ARG A 308 -2.52 42.98 -14.76
CA ARG A 308 -2.20 44.32 -14.24
C ARG A 308 -3.18 44.80 -13.17
N GLU A 309 -4.40 44.29 -13.18
CA GLU A 309 -5.45 44.61 -12.19
C GLU A 309 -5.35 43.73 -10.92
N CYS A 310 -4.58 42.65 -10.95
CA CYS A 310 -4.38 41.75 -9.81
C CYS A 310 -3.58 42.42 -8.67
N THR A 311 -3.86 42.01 -7.44
CA THR A 311 -3.25 42.63 -6.23
C THR A 311 -2.42 41.66 -5.40
N ASN A 312 -2.69 40.36 -5.50
CA ASN A 312 -2.07 39.30 -4.71
C ASN A 312 -1.05 38.49 -5.52
N ILE A 313 -1.05 38.62 -6.85
CA ILE A 313 -0.12 37.95 -7.75
C ILE A 313 0.67 38.95 -8.61
N THR A 314 1.82 38.49 -9.09
CA THR A 314 2.52 39.09 -10.23
C THR A 314 2.31 38.19 -11.45
N GLY A 315 2.48 38.68 -12.67
CA GLY A 315 2.39 37.79 -13.82
C GLY A 315 2.98 38.35 -15.11
N THR A 316 3.16 37.43 -16.07
CA THR A 316 3.67 37.70 -17.41
C THR A 316 2.87 36.87 -18.41
N VAL A 317 2.52 37.46 -19.55
CA VAL A 317 1.98 36.73 -20.70
C VAL A 317 3.15 36.36 -21.61
N LEU A 318 3.23 35.10 -22.02
CA LEU A 318 4.28 34.54 -22.88
C LEU A 318 3.63 34.04 -24.17
N ASP A 319 4.10 34.55 -25.31
CA ASP A 319 3.65 34.06 -26.62
C ASP A 319 4.40 32.80 -27.03
N CYS A 320 3.66 31.76 -27.38
CA CYS A 320 4.18 30.58 -28.06
C CYS A 320 3.71 30.59 -29.52
N PRO A 321 4.57 30.97 -30.48
CA PRO A 321 4.19 31.08 -31.89
C PRO A 321 3.95 29.73 -32.59
N THR A 322 4.37 28.62 -31.98
CA THR A 322 4.20 27.27 -32.50
C THR A 322 3.16 26.49 -31.68
N PRO A 323 2.03 26.07 -32.28
CA PRO A 323 1.00 25.31 -31.57
C PRO A 323 1.52 23.99 -31.02
N GLY A 324 1.40 23.78 -29.70
CA GLY A 324 1.65 22.49 -29.06
C GLY A 324 2.03 22.58 -27.58
N LYS A 325 1.96 21.46 -26.85
CA LYS A 325 2.58 21.37 -25.52
C LYS A 325 4.09 21.55 -25.70
N PRO A 326 4.76 22.49 -25.01
CA PRO A 326 6.21 22.58 -25.03
C PRO A 326 6.77 21.28 -24.45
N LEU A 327 7.23 20.40 -25.33
CA LEU A 327 8.03 19.24 -24.99
C LEU A 327 9.44 19.76 -24.71
N HIS A 328 9.70 20.07 -23.44
CA HIS A 328 11.06 20.16 -22.91
C HIS A 328 11.25 19.10 -21.83
#